data_AF-A0A7I7X031-F1
#
_entry.id   AF-A0A7I7X031-F1
#
_cell.length_a   1.000
_cell.length_b   1.000
_cell.length_c   1.000
_cell.angle_alpha   90.00
_cell.angle_beta   90.00
_cell.angle_gamma   90.00
#
_symmetry.space_group_name_H-M   'P 1'
#
loop_
_entity.id
_entity.type
_entity.pdbx_description
1 polymer ?
#
loop_
_entity_poly.entity_id
_entity_poly.type
_entity_poly.pdbx_seq_one_letter_code
_entity_poly.pdbx_strand_id
1 'polypeptide(L)'
;MKRRGHRTPGAPPASLSGLASAPCLHSVAAGTTETTSIWTRRRVLLLNSTFEPLTALPLRRAVVMLICGKADAVHDDPSGPVIHSATRAVPVPSVIRLRSYVRVPYRARIPLTRAALMHRDQHSCAYCGGKADTVDHVVPRSRGGDHSWENCVAACSTCNHRKADRLLTEIGWTLRLVPTSPKGQHWRLLAVINDLDPVWMRYLGEGAA
;
A
#
# COMPACT_ATOMS: atom_id res chain seq x y z
N MET A 1 -19.65 -76.08 -17.61
CA MET A 1 -19.34 -77.46 -17.14
C MET A 1 -18.22 -77.40 -16.09
N LYS A 2 -18.21 -78.33 -15.12
CA LYS A 2 -17.08 -78.70 -14.21
C LYS A 2 -16.50 -77.57 -13.30
N ARG A 3 -16.74 -77.63 -11.98
CA ARG A 3 -15.93 -78.23 -10.86
C ARG A 3 -14.77 -77.30 -10.41
N ARG A 4 -14.68 -76.83 -9.14
CA ARG A 4 -14.52 -77.47 -7.80
C ARG A 4 -13.15 -78.14 -7.55
N GLY A 5 -12.47 -77.72 -6.46
CA GLY A 5 -11.20 -78.24 -5.90
C GLY A 5 -10.26 -77.06 -5.59
N HIS A 6 -9.85 -76.67 -4.37
CA HIS A 6 -9.48 -77.33 -3.10
C HIS A 6 -8.16 -78.14 -3.10
N ARG A 7 -7.04 -77.53 -2.66
CA ARG A 7 -6.41 -77.77 -1.33
C ARG A 7 -5.10 -76.97 -1.12
N THR A 8 -4.70 -76.83 0.15
CA THR A 8 -3.44 -76.28 0.70
C THR A 8 -2.58 -77.46 1.24
N PRO A 9 -1.42 -77.30 1.94
CA PRO A 9 -0.59 -76.11 2.25
C PRO A 9 0.94 -76.28 1.93
N GLY A 10 1.78 -75.30 2.29
CA GLY A 10 3.25 -75.44 2.36
C GLY A 10 3.97 -74.15 2.80
N ALA A 11 4.91 -74.23 3.76
CA ALA A 11 5.69 -73.11 4.33
C ALA A 11 6.81 -73.61 5.28
N PRO A 12 7.76 -72.77 5.76
CA PRO A 12 8.21 -71.46 5.28
C PRO A 12 9.61 -71.65 4.59
N PRO A 13 10.83 -71.30 5.08
CA PRO A 13 11.34 -70.32 6.08
C PRO A 13 12.26 -69.21 5.48
N ALA A 14 12.46 -68.11 6.23
CA ALA A 14 13.58 -67.12 6.13
C ALA A 14 13.75 -66.31 4.80
N SER A 15 14.25 -65.06 4.78
CA SER A 15 14.69 -64.11 5.83
C SER A 15 14.79 -62.67 5.28
N LEU A 16 14.69 -61.66 6.17
CA LEU A 16 15.40 -60.35 6.23
C LEU A 16 15.85 -59.65 4.92
N SER A 17 15.76 -58.32 4.73
CA SER A 17 15.17 -57.20 5.49
C SER A 17 15.25 -55.90 4.66
N GLY A 18 14.42 -54.90 4.97
CA GLY A 18 14.65 -53.49 4.58
C GLY A 18 13.87 -52.98 3.35
N LEU A 19 12.69 -52.38 3.58
CA LEU A 19 12.08 -51.46 2.61
C LEU A 19 12.69 -50.06 2.72
N ALA A 20 12.56 -49.28 1.64
CA ALA A 20 13.18 -47.97 1.49
C ALA A 20 12.66 -46.91 2.47
N SER A 21 13.59 -46.18 3.10
CA SER A 21 13.32 -44.89 3.74
C SER A 21 13.43 -43.76 2.72
N ALA A 22 12.31 -43.29 2.19
CA ALA A 22 12.26 -42.00 1.51
C ALA A 22 12.46 -40.86 2.54
N PRO A 23 13.17 -39.76 2.21
CA PRO A 23 13.38 -38.67 3.15
C PRO A 23 12.05 -37.97 3.48
N CYS A 24 11.76 -37.80 4.76
CA CYS A 24 10.51 -37.21 5.23
C CYS A 24 10.37 -35.74 4.80
N LEU A 25 9.52 -35.50 3.79
CA LEU A 25 9.03 -34.17 3.45
C LEU A 25 8.33 -33.58 4.68
N HIS A 26 8.98 -32.61 5.32
CA HIS A 26 8.39 -31.89 6.43
C HIS A 26 7.24 -31.02 5.90
N SER A 27 6.02 -31.33 6.32
CA SER A 27 4.83 -30.56 5.92
C SER A 27 4.97 -29.13 6.41
N VAL A 28 5.08 -28.18 5.47
CA VAL A 28 5.08 -26.75 5.80
C VAL A 28 3.68 -26.39 6.28
N ALA A 29 3.54 -26.14 7.58
CA ALA A 29 2.27 -25.72 8.18
C ALA A 29 1.74 -24.46 7.46
N ALA A 30 0.50 -24.52 6.98
CA ALA A 30 -0.06 -23.54 6.06
C ALA A 30 -0.50 -22.23 6.75
N GLY A 31 0.46 -21.43 7.21
CA GLY A 31 0.27 -20.04 7.68
C GLY A 31 0.02 -19.04 6.53
N THR A 32 -0.86 -19.38 5.59
CA THR A 32 -0.96 -18.73 4.27
C THR A 32 -1.81 -17.46 4.21
N THR A 33 -2.33 -16.95 5.34
CA THR A 33 -3.16 -15.74 5.38
C THR A 33 -2.39 -14.44 5.64
N GLU A 34 -1.29 -14.46 6.38
CA GLU A 34 -0.54 -13.22 6.71
C GLU A 34 0.39 -12.73 5.58
N THR A 35 1.01 -13.66 4.83
CA THR A 35 2.08 -13.31 3.89
C THR A 35 1.60 -12.37 2.79
N THR A 36 0.37 -12.55 2.29
CA THR A 36 -0.24 -11.67 1.27
C THR A 36 -0.57 -10.27 1.81
N SER A 37 -0.82 -10.16 3.12
CA SER A 37 -1.13 -8.90 3.80
C SER A 37 0.07 -7.98 3.86
N ILE A 38 1.25 -8.49 4.27
CA ILE A 38 2.47 -7.67 4.44
C ILE A 38 2.93 -7.01 3.13
N TRP A 39 2.86 -7.72 1.99
CA TRP A 39 3.25 -7.18 0.67
C TRP A 39 2.40 -5.99 0.22
N THR A 40 1.15 -5.92 0.70
CA THR A 40 0.11 -5.00 0.23
C THR A 40 -0.03 -3.79 1.15
N ARG A 41 0.01 -4.04 2.47
CA ARG A 41 -0.07 -2.99 3.51
C ARG A 41 1.23 -2.21 3.65
N ARG A 42 2.38 -2.89 3.81
CA ARG A 42 3.65 -2.21 4.13
C ARG A 42 4.11 -1.32 2.97
N ARG A 43 4.56 -0.11 3.32
CA ARG A 43 5.18 0.88 2.43
C ARG A 43 6.65 1.02 2.81
N VAL A 44 7.46 1.45 1.85
CA VAL A 44 8.91 1.60 1.98
C VAL A 44 9.29 2.94 1.37
N LEU A 45 10.01 3.78 2.10
CA LEU A 45 10.47 5.08 1.60
C LEU A 45 11.57 4.89 0.56
N LEU A 46 11.39 5.45 -0.65
CA LEU A 46 12.43 5.53 -1.67
C LEU A 46 13.11 6.89 -1.59
N LEU A 47 14.42 6.87 -1.35
CA LEU A 47 15.31 8.01 -1.45
C LEU A 47 16.06 8.04 -2.79
N ASN A 48 16.40 9.24 -3.23
CA ASN A 48 17.37 9.50 -4.30
C ASN A 48 18.79 9.14 -3.84
N SER A 49 19.77 9.03 -4.73
CA SER A 49 21.17 8.72 -4.34
C SER A 49 21.77 9.75 -3.35
N THR A 50 21.25 10.97 -3.39
CA THR A 50 21.46 12.16 -2.54
C THR A 50 20.71 12.13 -1.20
N PHE A 51 20.01 11.04 -0.86
CA PHE A 51 19.13 10.89 0.31
C PHE A 51 17.85 11.76 0.33
N GLU A 52 17.58 12.54 -0.72
CA GLU A 52 16.32 13.27 -0.91
C GLU A 52 15.13 12.28 -1.03
N PRO A 53 13.99 12.46 -0.32
CA PRO A 53 12.85 11.55 -0.43
C PRO A 53 12.10 11.73 -1.76
N LEU A 54 11.83 10.62 -2.46
CA LEU A 54 11.16 10.63 -3.77
C LEU A 54 9.69 10.22 -3.70
N THR A 55 9.40 9.09 -3.04
CA THR A 55 8.05 8.50 -2.94
C THR A 55 8.05 7.34 -1.94
N ALA A 56 6.87 6.83 -1.56
CA ALA A 56 6.76 5.58 -0.82
C ALA A 56 6.24 4.47 -1.74
N LEU A 57 6.96 3.35 -1.81
CA LEU A 57 6.65 2.20 -2.65
C LEU A 57 5.96 1.09 -1.86
N PRO A 58 5.14 0.22 -2.49
CA PRO A 58 4.74 -1.05 -1.90
C PRO A 58 5.96 -1.94 -1.68
N LEU A 59 6.00 -2.67 -0.56
CA LEU A 59 7.11 -3.54 -0.15
C LEU A 59 7.62 -4.46 -1.28
N ARG A 60 6.71 -5.09 -2.03
CA ARG A 60 7.07 -5.97 -3.16
C ARG A 60 7.95 -5.29 -4.21
N ARG A 61 7.74 -3.99 -4.47
CA ARG A 61 8.53 -3.22 -5.45
C ARG A 61 9.90 -2.83 -4.90
N ALA A 62 9.98 -2.47 -3.61
CA ALA A 62 11.25 -2.17 -2.95
C ALA A 62 12.18 -3.39 -2.95
N VAL A 63 11.65 -4.56 -2.57
CA VAL A 63 12.41 -5.83 -2.55
C VAL A 63 12.91 -6.24 -3.93
N VAL A 64 12.12 -6.04 -5.00
CA VAL A 64 12.59 -6.22 -6.39
C VAL A 64 13.73 -5.25 -6.73
N MET A 65 13.68 -4.00 -6.27
CA MET A 65 14.74 -3.02 -6.52
C MET A 65 16.06 -3.37 -5.80
N LEU A 66 15.98 -3.95 -4.59
CA LEU A 66 17.15 -4.51 -3.87
C LEU A 66 17.71 -5.74 -4.62
N ILE A 67 16.87 -6.73 -4.95
CA ILE A 67 17.29 -7.99 -5.60
C ILE A 67 17.93 -7.74 -6.97
N CYS A 68 17.43 -6.76 -7.73
CA CYS A 68 17.99 -6.33 -9.01
C CYS A 68 19.17 -5.33 -8.89
N GLY A 69 19.65 -5.03 -7.68
CA GLY A 69 20.79 -4.13 -7.46
C GLY A 69 20.59 -2.69 -7.93
N LYS A 70 19.33 -2.20 -7.98
CA LYS A 70 18.97 -0.83 -8.39
C LYS A 70 18.92 0.14 -7.21
N ALA A 71 18.74 -0.39 -6.01
CA ALA A 71 18.72 0.34 -4.76
C ALA A 71 19.46 -0.44 -3.67
N ASP A 72 19.90 0.27 -2.64
CA ASP A 72 20.44 -0.28 -1.39
C ASP A 72 19.43 -0.08 -0.26
N ALA A 73 19.46 -0.95 0.76
CA ALA A 73 18.76 -0.70 2.01
C ALA A 73 19.51 0.38 2.82
N VAL A 74 18.77 1.25 3.51
CA VAL A 74 19.31 2.27 4.41
C VAL A 74 18.87 2.02 5.84
N HIS A 75 17.60 1.63 6.02
CA HIS A 75 17.04 1.16 7.28
C HIS A 75 16.14 -0.03 7.01
N ASP A 76 16.32 -1.09 7.78
CA ASP A 76 15.40 -2.22 7.83
C ASP A 76 14.31 -1.97 8.88
N ASP A 77 13.17 -2.62 8.73
CA ASP A 77 12.11 -2.64 9.74
C ASP A 77 12.51 -3.60 10.88
N PRO A 78 12.74 -3.13 12.12
CA PRO A 78 13.12 -3.99 13.24
C PRO A 78 11.98 -4.90 13.73
N SER A 79 10.74 -4.65 13.31
CA SER A 79 9.57 -5.52 13.49
C SER A 79 9.28 -6.38 12.25
N GLY A 80 10.08 -6.23 11.20
CA GLY A 80 9.84 -6.81 9.88
C GLY A 80 10.24 -8.28 9.81
N PRO A 81 9.45 -9.14 9.14
CA PRO A 81 9.90 -10.50 8.83
C PRO A 81 11.07 -10.47 7.83
N VAL A 82 11.90 -11.50 7.85
CA VAL A 82 12.90 -11.70 6.79
C VAL A 82 12.24 -12.37 5.59
N ILE A 83 12.47 -11.84 4.40
CA ILE A 83 11.98 -12.38 3.13
C ILE A 83 13.03 -13.35 2.59
N HIS A 84 12.62 -14.60 2.38
CA HIS A 84 13.49 -15.65 1.90
C HIS A 84 13.20 -16.04 0.43
N SER A 85 14.26 -16.43 -0.27
CA SER A 85 14.23 -17.21 -1.51
C SER A 85 15.22 -18.36 -1.39
N ALA A 86 15.25 -19.27 -2.37
CA ALA A 86 16.15 -20.43 -2.37
C ALA A 86 17.66 -20.08 -2.31
N THR A 87 18.05 -18.82 -2.59
CA THR A 87 19.45 -18.38 -2.65
C THR A 87 19.74 -17.07 -1.91
N ARG A 88 18.74 -16.41 -1.32
CA ARG A 88 18.89 -15.11 -0.64
C ARG A 88 17.93 -14.95 0.53
N ALA A 89 18.39 -14.31 1.60
CA ALA A 89 17.54 -13.71 2.62
C ALA A 89 17.65 -12.18 2.51
N VAL A 90 16.54 -11.47 2.68
CA VAL A 90 16.45 -10.00 2.61
C VAL A 90 15.55 -9.54 3.75
N PRO A 91 16.05 -8.78 4.76
CA PRO A 91 15.17 -8.17 5.76
C PRO A 91 14.15 -7.24 5.08
N VAL A 92 12.97 -7.06 5.67
CA VAL A 92 12.00 -6.08 5.14
C VAL A 92 12.58 -4.66 5.29
N PRO A 93 12.85 -3.93 4.19
CA PRO A 93 13.36 -2.58 4.30
C PRO A 93 12.25 -1.62 4.73
N SER A 94 12.59 -0.67 5.60
CA SER A 94 11.79 0.54 5.86
C SER A 94 12.15 1.66 4.89
N VAL A 95 13.45 1.83 4.61
CA VAL A 95 14.00 2.88 3.74
C VAL A 95 15.01 2.28 2.76
N ILE A 96 14.83 2.57 1.46
CA ILE A 96 15.79 2.21 0.40
C ILE A 96 16.26 3.45 -0.37
N ARG A 97 17.48 3.39 -0.92
CA ARG A 97 18.12 4.50 -1.67
C ARG A 97 18.51 4.05 -3.07
N LEU A 98 18.19 4.83 -4.09
CA LEU A 98 18.66 4.57 -5.46
C LEU A 98 20.19 4.63 -5.55
N ARG A 99 20.79 3.73 -6.33
CA ARG A 99 22.24 3.77 -6.63
C ARG A 99 22.61 4.87 -7.64
N SER A 100 21.71 5.20 -8.56
CA SER A 100 21.87 6.29 -9.52
C SER A 100 20.98 7.48 -9.14
N TYR A 101 21.48 8.69 -9.40
CA TYR A 101 20.71 9.92 -9.22
C TYR A 101 19.57 10.00 -10.24
N VAL A 102 18.37 10.38 -9.79
CA VAL A 102 17.22 10.66 -10.65
C VAL A 102 16.79 12.11 -10.44
N ARG A 103 16.93 12.94 -11.49
CA ARG A 103 16.42 14.31 -11.49
C ARG A 103 14.89 14.29 -11.60
N VAL A 104 14.19 14.39 -10.47
CA VAL A 104 12.74 14.61 -10.48
C VAL A 104 12.46 16.09 -10.77
N PRO A 105 11.76 16.44 -11.87
CA PRO A 105 11.41 17.82 -12.14
C PRO A 105 10.38 18.31 -11.11
N TYR A 106 10.66 19.47 -10.48
CA TYR A 106 9.78 20.06 -9.47
C TYR A 106 8.42 20.46 -10.08
N ARG A 107 7.43 19.58 -9.95
CA ARG A 107 6.05 19.85 -10.34
C ARG A 107 5.40 20.74 -9.29
N ALA A 108 5.49 22.06 -9.48
CA ALA A 108 4.99 23.09 -8.56
C ALA A 108 3.48 23.00 -8.23
N ARG A 109 2.67 22.34 -9.06
CA ARG A 109 1.26 22.04 -8.76
C ARG A 109 1.11 20.59 -8.29
N ILE A 110 0.50 20.39 -7.13
CA ILE A 110 0.10 19.07 -6.64
C ILE A 110 -1.14 18.63 -7.45
N PRO A 111 -1.14 17.45 -8.10
CA PRO A 111 -2.29 17.02 -8.88
C PRO A 111 -3.47 16.72 -7.93
N LEU A 112 -4.63 17.28 -8.24
CA LEU A 112 -5.87 16.96 -7.55
C LEU A 112 -6.21 15.49 -7.81
N THR A 113 -6.42 14.71 -6.76
CA THR A 113 -6.87 13.32 -6.83
C THR A 113 -7.85 13.05 -5.69
N ARG A 114 -8.82 12.16 -5.88
CA ARG A 114 -9.81 11.83 -4.82
C ARG A 114 -9.13 11.42 -3.50
N ALA A 115 -8.04 10.66 -3.56
CA ALA A 115 -7.32 10.23 -2.35
C ALA A 115 -6.68 11.43 -1.62
N ALA A 116 -5.90 12.25 -2.32
CA ALA A 116 -5.24 13.40 -1.70
C ALA A 116 -6.22 14.50 -1.24
N LEU A 117 -7.37 14.64 -1.90
CA LEU A 117 -8.44 15.54 -1.48
C LEU A 117 -9.15 15.03 -0.22
N MET A 118 -9.49 13.75 -0.17
CA MET A 118 -10.05 13.10 1.02
C MET A 118 -9.11 13.21 2.22
N HIS A 119 -7.80 13.09 2.01
CA HIS A 119 -6.81 13.28 3.06
C HIS A 119 -6.72 14.75 3.52
N ARG A 120 -6.67 15.73 2.59
CA ARG A 120 -6.69 17.18 2.92
C ARG A 120 -7.88 17.54 3.81
N ASP A 121 -9.06 17.05 3.45
CA ASP A 121 -10.31 17.34 4.16
C ASP A 121 -10.58 16.35 5.33
N GLN A 122 -9.56 15.59 5.76
CA GLN A 122 -9.60 14.65 6.90
C GLN A 122 -10.75 13.63 6.85
N HIS A 123 -11.15 13.22 5.65
CA HIS A 123 -12.35 12.42 5.39
C HIS A 123 -13.65 13.01 5.99
N SER A 124 -13.71 14.33 6.18
CA SER A 124 -14.88 15.07 6.67
C SER A 124 -15.61 15.79 5.53
N CYS A 125 -16.93 15.87 5.63
CA CYS A 125 -17.79 16.54 4.66
C CYS A 125 -17.78 18.05 4.90
N ALA A 126 -17.30 18.82 3.93
CA ALA A 126 -17.19 20.28 4.03
C ALA A 126 -18.51 21.02 4.33
N TYR A 127 -19.66 20.35 4.16
CA TYR A 127 -21.00 20.89 4.44
C TYR A 127 -21.54 20.52 5.83
N CYS A 128 -21.47 19.24 6.23
CA CYS A 128 -22.10 18.76 7.47
C CYS A 128 -21.11 18.33 8.57
N GLY A 129 -19.82 18.19 8.28
CA GLY A 129 -18.81 17.69 9.22
C GLY A 129 -18.82 16.18 9.46
N GLY A 130 -19.83 15.46 8.96
CA GLY A 130 -19.88 13.99 8.98
C GLY A 130 -18.92 13.35 7.98
N LYS A 131 -18.76 12.03 8.01
CA LYS A 131 -17.84 11.28 7.14
C LYS A 131 -18.09 11.52 5.65
N ALA A 132 -17.04 11.85 4.91
CA ALA A 132 -17.05 12.01 3.46
C ALA A 132 -16.72 10.71 2.71
N ASP A 133 -17.29 10.59 1.51
CA ASP A 133 -17.20 9.45 0.60
C ASP A 133 -17.10 9.87 -0.88
N THR A 134 -17.59 11.06 -1.23
CA THR A 134 -17.65 11.62 -2.58
C THR A 134 -16.87 12.93 -2.68
N VAL A 135 -16.57 13.33 -3.91
CA VAL A 135 -15.98 14.64 -4.22
C VAL A 135 -17.07 15.51 -4.83
N ASP A 136 -17.13 16.77 -4.42
CA ASP A 136 -18.02 17.77 -4.97
C ASP A 136 -17.23 19.02 -5.41
N HIS A 137 -17.81 19.77 -6.36
CA HIS A 137 -17.31 21.05 -6.84
C HIS A 137 -18.19 22.15 -6.24
N VAL A 138 -17.61 23.04 -5.42
CA VAL A 138 -18.32 24.11 -4.69
C VAL A 138 -19.12 24.99 -5.64
N VAL A 139 -18.48 25.43 -6.74
CA VAL A 139 -19.11 25.88 -7.97
C VAL A 139 -19.25 24.66 -8.90
N PRO A 140 -20.45 24.21 -9.25
CA PRO A 140 -20.65 23.05 -10.13
C PRO A 140 -20.07 23.26 -11.53
N ARG A 141 -19.63 22.17 -12.19
CA ARG A 141 -19.08 22.25 -13.56
C ARG A 141 -20.07 22.80 -14.60
N SER A 142 -21.37 22.57 -14.41
CA SER A 142 -22.46 23.16 -15.21
C SER A 142 -22.59 24.68 -15.04
N ARG A 143 -22.06 25.24 -13.96
CA ARG A 143 -21.98 26.69 -13.67
C ARG A 143 -20.56 27.25 -13.96
N GLY A 144 -19.72 26.52 -14.70
CA GLY A 144 -18.37 26.93 -15.06
C GLY A 144 -17.28 26.67 -14.02
N GLY A 145 -17.55 25.89 -12.97
CA GLY A 145 -16.57 25.61 -11.91
C GLY A 145 -15.46 24.64 -12.32
N ASP A 146 -14.20 25.04 -12.11
CA ASP A 146 -12.99 24.28 -12.41
C ASP A 146 -12.80 23.02 -11.55
N HIS A 147 -12.01 22.06 -12.04
CA HIS A 147 -11.53 20.92 -11.25
C HIS A 147 -10.21 21.25 -10.54
N SER A 148 -10.26 22.21 -9.62
CA SER A 148 -9.12 22.76 -8.85
C SER A 148 -9.19 22.41 -7.36
N TRP A 149 -8.09 22.60 -6.62
CA TRP A 149 -8.11 22.42 -5.15
C TRP A 149 -8.98 23.46 -4.44
N GLU A 150 -9.09 24.62 -5.05
CA GLU A 150 -9.83 25.80 -4.59
C GLU A 150 -11.34 25.66 -4.84
N ASN A 151 -11.76 24.75 -5.73
CA ASN A 151 -13.16 24.47 -6.02
C ASN A 151 -13.62 23.07 -5.58
N CYS A 152 -12.72 22.10 -5.39
CA CYS A 152 -13.10 20.75 -4.97
C CYS A 152 -13.00 20.54 -3.45
N VAL A 153 -13.99 19.83 -2.91
CA VAL A 153 -14.10 19.46 -1.49
C VAL A 153 -14.55 18.01 -1.33
N ALA A 154 -14.18 17.39 -0.21
CA ALA A 154 -14.77 16.14 0.24
C ALA A 154 -16.20 16.37 0.76
N ALA A 155 -17.13 15.50 0.36
CA ALA A 155 -18.54 15.56 0.72
C ALA A 155 -19.06 14.16 1.08
N CYS A 156 -20.16 14.11 1.85
CA CYS A 156 -20.96 12.90 1.97
C CYS A 156 -22.01 12.84 0.85
N SER A 157 -22.30 11.64 0.33
CA SER A 157 -23.25 11.42 -0.77
C SER A 157 -24.58 12.15 -0.58
N THR A 158 -25.12 12.15 0.64
CA THR A 158 -26.37 12.86 0.98
C THR A 158 -26.28 14.38 0.80
N CYS A 159 -25.18 15.01 1.20
CA CYS A 159 -25.01 16.46 1.00
C CYS A 159 -24.69 16.79 -0.46
N ASN A 160 -23.91 15.94 -1.13
CA ASN A 160 -23.54 16.08 -2.54
C ASN A 160 -24.80 16.03 -3.44
N HIS A 161 -25.61 14.97 -3.32
CA HIS A 161 -26.91 14.88 -4.02
C HIS A 161 -27.87 16.01 -3.65
N ARG A 162 -27.90 16.46 -2.39
CA ARG A 162 -28.79 17.55 -1.95
C ARG A 162 -28.36 18.92 -2.50
N LYS A 163 -27.06 19.15 -2.75
CA LYS A 163 -26.57 20.36 -3.44
C LYS A 163 -26.81 20.27 -4.95
N ALA A 164 -26.38 19.18 -5.57
CA ALA A 164 -26.38 18.98 -7.02
C ALA A 164 -25.68 20.15 -7.77
N ASP A 165 -26.33 20.70 -8.79
CA ASP A 165 -25.86 21.78 -9.66
C ASP A 165 -26.13 23.20 -9.12
N ARG A 166 -26.48 23.30 -7.83
CA ARG A 166 -26.71 24.58 -7.15
C ARG A 166 -25.46 25.16 -6.52
N LEU A 167 -25.39 26.49 -6.51
CA LEU A 167 -24.40 27.28 -5.77
C LEU A 167 -24.76 27.31 -4.29
N LEU A 168 -23.77 27.48 -3.41
CA LEU A 168 -24.00 27.52 -1.96
C LEU A 168 -24.93 28.68 -1.54
N THR A 169 -24.85 29.81 -2.26
CA THR A 169 -25.73 30.97 -2.09
C THR A 169 -27.19 30.68 -2.42
N GLU A 170 -27.48 29.84 -3.42
CA GLU A 170 -28.85 29.45 -3.81
C GLU A 170 -29.53 28.54 -2.78
N ILE A 171 -28.76 27.90 -1.89
CA ILE A 171 -29.25 26.98 -0.86
C ILE A 171 -28.96 27.47 0.57
N GLY A 172 -28.40 28.67 0.73
CA GLY A 172 -28.08 29.27 2.04
C GLY A 172 -27.00 28.51 2.84
N TRP A 173 -26.09 27.79 2.18
CA TRP A 173 -25.03 27.04 2.86
C TRP A 173 -23.72 27.82 2.93
N THR A 174 -22.91 27.48 3.93
CA THR A 174 -21.51 27.89 4.05
C THR A 174 -20.61 26.65 4.10
N LEU A 175 -19.33 26.82 3.74
CA LEU A 175 -18.33 25.77 3.92
C LEU A 175 -17.79 25.79 5.35
N ARG A 176 -17.48 24.61 5.88
CA ARG A 176 -16.78 24.43 7.18
C ARG A 176 -15.27 24.53 7.08
N LEU A 177 -14.73 24.58 5.86
CA LEU A 177 -13.30 24.71 5.55
C LEU A 177 -13.12 25.64 4.35
N VAL A 178 -11.96 26.29 4.24
CA VAL A 178 -11.59 27.08 3.05
C VAL A 178 -10.83 26.16 2.09
N PRO A 179 -11.39 25.81 0.92
CA PRO A 179 -10.72 24.94 -0.05
C PRO A 179 -9.47 25.63 -0.60
N THR A 180 -8.31 25.01 -0.39
CA THR A 180 -7.00 25.52 -0.81
C THR A 180 -6.13 24.38 -1.34
N SER A 181 -5.20 24.68 -2.26
CA SER A 181 -4.12 23.76 -2.57
C SER A 181 -3.26 23.49 -1.33
N PRO A 182 -2.98 22.22 -1.00
CA PRO A 182 -1.99 21.90 0.01
C PRO A 182 -0.60 22.41 -0.36
N LYS A 183 0.26 22.55 0.65
CA LYS A 183 1.64 23.06 0.56
C LYS A 183 2.62 22.00 1.05
N GLY A 184 3.92 22.24 0.84
CA GLY A 184 5.00 21.33 1.26
C GLY A 184 5.45 20.37 0.16
N GLN A 185 6.76 20.16 0.06
CA GLN A 185 7.37 19.37 -1.02
C GLN A 185 6.95 17.89 -0.97
N HIS A 186 6.77 17.36 0.24
CA HIS A 186 6.49 15.95 0.51
C HIS A 186 5.00 15.63 0.72
N TRP A 187 4.09 16.60 0.56
CA TRP A 187 2.64 16.37 0.77
C TRP A 187 2.07 15.19 -0.04
N ARG A 188 2.56 14.98 -1.29
CA ARG A 188 2.15 13.82 -2.12
C ARG A 188 2.52 12.46 -1.52
N LEU A 189 3.54 12.42 -0.66
CA LEU A 189 3.99 11.23 0.04
C LEU A 189 3.12 11.02 1.28
N LEU A 190 2.97 12.06 2.11
CA LEU A 190 2.17 12.05 3.33
C LEU A 190 0.69 11.71 3.04
N ALA A 191 0.08 12.36 2.05
CA ALA A 191 -1.35 12.21 1.72
C ALA A 191 -1.76 10.85 1.11
N VAL A 192 -0.85 9.87 1.08
CA VAL A 192 -1.07 8.49 0.61
C VAL A 192 -0.79 7.47 1.74
N ILE A 193 -0.37 7.94 2.91
CA ILE A 193 0.23 7.11 3.96
C ILE A 193 -0.42 7.42 5.31
N ASN A 194 -1.21 6.47 5.80
CA ASN A 194 -1.95 6.60 7.06
C ASN A 194 -1.13 6.16 8.29
N ASP A 195 0.07 5.63 8.06
CA ASP A 195 0.94 5.00 9.06
C ASP A 195 2.40 5.26 8.63
N LEU A 196 3.08 6.15 9.36
CA LEU A 196 4.42 6.65 9.05
C LEU A 196 5.42 6.03 10.02
N ASP A 197 6.37 5.27 9.49
CA ASP A 197 7.50 4.78 10.26
C ASP A 197 8.30 5.98 10.84
N PRO A 198 8.54 6.06 12.17
CA PRO A 198 9.29 7.15 12.79
C PRO A 198 10.68 7.39 12.19
N VAL A 199 11.31 6.37 11.60
CA VAL A 199 12.60 6.49 10.90
C VAL A 199 12.52 7.44 9.71
N TRP A 200 11.35 7.56 9.06
CA TRP A 200 11.17 8.37 7.85
C TRP A 200 11.16 9.87 8.13
N MET A 201 10.78 10.30 9.35
CA MET A 201 10.76 11.73 9.71
C MET A 201 12.13 12.39 9.51
N ARG A 202 13.22 11.62 9.71
CA ARG A 202 14.62 12.02 9.47
C ARG A 202 14.90 12.46 8.02
N TYR A 203 14.08 12.03 7.05
CA TYR A 203 14.22 12.31 5.63
C TYR A 203 13.14 13.26 5.08
N LEU A 204 11.98 13.35 5.74
CA LEU A 204 10.84 14.15 5.28
C LEU A 204 10.90 15.61 5.75
N GLY A 205 11.70 15.92 6.78
CA GLY A 205 11.92 17.27 7.30
C GLY A 205 10.78 17.80 8.17
N GLU A 206 10.99 18.98 8.76
CA GLU A 206 9.95 19.71 9.48
C GLU A 206 8.85 20.16 8.49
N GLY A 207 7.58 19.98 8.87
CA GLY A 207 6.43 20.07 7.95
C GLY A 207 5.92 18.72 7.43
N ALA A 208 6.25 17.62 8.12
CA ALA A 208 5.65 16.29 7.92
C ALA A 208 4.41 16.02 8.80
N ALA A 209 3.92 17.04 9.52
CA ALA A 209 2.76 17.04 10.41
C ALA A 209 1.87 18.26 10.10
#